data_AF-A0A1W9Q032-F1
#
_entry.id   AF-A0A1W9Q032-F1
#
_cell.length_a   1.000
_cell.length_b   1.000
_cell.length_c   1.000
_cell.angle_alpha   90.00
_cell.angle_beta   90.00
_cell.angle_gamma   90.00
#
_symmetry.space_group_name_H-M   'P 1'
#
loop_
_entity.id
_entity.type
_entity.pdbx_description
1 polymer ?
#
loop_
_entity_poly.entity_id
_entity_poly.type
_entity_poly.pdbx_seq_one_letter_code
_entity_poly.pdbx_strand_id
1 'polypeptide(L)'
;MLDTALKGGKKYWTLIILLALITGLGFLVYLLQFKFGLGITGMSRDVSWGFYIAQFTFLVGVAAGGVMLVLPYYLHNYKVFGKITILGEFLAISAVSMCLMFIIVDL
;
A
#
# COMPACT_ATOMS: atom_id res chain seq x y z
N MET A 1 -16.40 -13.10 6.81
CA MET A 1 -15.43 -12.65 5.78
C MET A 1 -14.15 -13.49 5.78
N LEU A 2 -13.54 -13.77 6.95
CA LEU A 2 -12.35 -14.63 7.04
C LEU A 2 -12.59 -16.09 6.58
N ASP A 3 -13.75 -16.67 6.89
CA ASP A 3 -14.10 -18.04 6.44
C ASP A 3 -14.16 -18.20 4.92
N THR A 4 -14.46 -17.13 4.19
CA THR A 4 -14.49 -17.13 2.72
C THR A 4 -13.09 -16.91 2.14
N ALA A 5 -12.22 -16.17 2.84
CA ALA A 5 -10.84 -15.95 2.43
C ALA A 5 -10.02 -17.25 2.44
N LEU A 6 -10.31 -18.18 3.36
CA LEU A 6 -9.60 -19.46 3.46
C LEU A 6 -10.15 -20.56 2.54
N LYS A 7 -11.34 -20.36 1.94
CA LYS A 7 -11.99 -21.30 1.00
C LYS A 7 -11.74 -20.90 -0.46
N GLY A 8 -10.55 -20.45 -0.79
CA GLY A 8 -10.18 -20.09 -2.16
C GLY A 8 -9.85 -21.29 -3.05
N GLY A 9 -10.13 -21.18 -4.35
CA GLY A 9 -9.74 -22.17 -5.35
C GLY A 9 -8.23 -22.16 -5.67
N LYS A 10 -7.75 -23.11 -6.49
CA LYS A 10 -6.32 -23.23 -6.84
C LYS A 10 -5.71 -21.91 -7.35
N LYS A 11 -6.40 -21.20 -8.24
CA LYS A 11 -5.94 -19.91 -8.80
C LYS A 11 -5.76 -18.81 -7.73
N TYR A 12 -6.66 -18.77 -6.75
CA TYR A 12 -6.59 -17.80 -5.64
C TYR A 12 -5.34 -18.03 -4.79
N TRP A 13 -5.09 -19.29 -4.42
CA TRP A 13 -3.89 -19.66 -3.65
C TRP A 13 -2.61 -19.44 -4.44
N THR A 14 -2.59 -19.69 -5.76
CA THR A 14 -1.45 -19.36 -6.62
C THR A 14 -1.14 -17.86 -6.59
N LEU A 15 -2.16 -17.00 -6.68
CA LEU A 15 -1.97 -15.55 -6.59
C LEU A 15 -1.41 -15.13 -5.23
N ILE A 16 -1.94 -15.68 -4.13
CA ILE A 16 -1.44 -15.38 -2.77
C ILE A 16 0.02 -15.76 -2.63
N ILE A 17 0.39 -16.97 -3.05
CA ILE A 17 1.78 -17.46 -2.94
C ILE A 17 2.71 -16.58 -3.77
N LEU A 18 2.29 -16.19 -4.97
CA LEU A 18 3.08 -15.30 -5.83
C LEU A 18 3.25 -13.92 -5.19
N LEU A 19 2.19 -13.33 -4.64
CA LEU A 19 2.25 -12.05 -3.92
C LEU A 19 3.17 -12.16 -2.69
N ALA A 20 3.04 -13.23 -1.91
CA ALA A 20 3.87 -13.48 -0.74
C ALA A 20 5.36 -13.65 -1.09
N LEU A 21 5.67 -14.31 -2.21
CA LEU A 21 7.03 -14.43 -2.72
C LEU A 21 7.61 -13.07 -3.10
N ILE A 22 6.84 -12.23 -3.79
CA ILE A 22 7.28 -10.87 -4.16
C ILE A 22 7.53 -10.03 -2.91
N THR A 23 6.62 -10.06 -1.93
CA THR A 23 6.80 -9.35 -0.65
C THR A 23 8.02 -9.89 0.11
N GLY A 24 8.23 -11.21 0.12
CA GLY A 24 9.39 -11.84 0.76
C GLY A 24 10.71 -11.42 0.12
N LEU A 25 10.78 -11.36 -1.21
CA LEU A 25 11.94 -10.84 -1.93
C LEU A 25 12.20 -9.36 -1.58
N GLY A 26 11.14 -8.54 -1.54
CA GLY A 26 11.25 -7.14 -1.10
C GLY A 26 11.79 -7.00 0.32
N PHE A 27 11.34 -7.85 1.24
CA PHE A 27 11.84 -7.88 2.62
C PHE A 27 13.31 -8.29 2.70
N LEU A 28 13.76 -9.26 1.89
CA LEU A 28 15.19 -9.62 1.83
C LEU A 28 16.06 -8.46 1.35
N VAL A 29 15.60 -7.71 0.33
CA VAL A 29 16.31 -6.50 -0.14
C VAL A 29 16.32 -5.42 0.94
N TYR A 30 15.23 -5.25 1.69
CA TYR A 30 15.20 -4.34 2.84
C TYR A 30 16.22 -4.72 3.92
N LEU A 31 16.42 -6.00 4.21
CA LEU A 31 17.47 -6.44 5.16
C LEU A 31 18.89 -6.10 4.67
N LEU A 32 19.13 -6.14 3.36
CA LEU A 32 20.40 -5.68 2.79
C LEU A 32 20.52 -4.16 2.93
N GLN A 33 19.47 -3.40 2.63
CA GLN A 33 19.46 -1.95 2.84
C GLN A 33 19.71 -1.57 4.30
N PHE A 34 19.16 -2.31 5.26
CA PHE A 34 19.41 -2.07 6.68
C PHE A 34 20.90 -2.23 7.07
N LYS A 35 21.65 -3.09 6.37
CA LYS A 35 23.08 -3.32 6.63
C LYS A 35 24.01 -2.36 5.88
N PHE A 36 23.72 -2.10 4.61
CA PHE A 36 24.56 -1.28 3.72
C PHE A 36 24.16 0.20 3.73
N GLY A 37 23.03 0.54 4.34
CA GLY A 37 22.45 1.87 4.35
C GLY A 37 21.70 2.22 3.06
N LEU A 38 21.18 3.44 3.02
CA LEU A 38 20.37 3.97 1.92
C LEU A 38 21.13 4.10 0.59
N GLY A 39 22.46 3.93 0.58
CA GLY A 39 23.27 3.97 -0.65
C GLY A 39 22.89 2.90 -1.69
N ILE A 40 22.29 1.78 -1.27
CA ILE A 40 21.78 0.75 -2.20
C ILE A 40 20.69 1.29 -3.12
N THR A 41 19.94 2.31 -2.68
CA THR A 41 18.82 2.86 -3.45
C THR A 41 19.26 3.78 -4.60
N GLY A 42 20.56 4.10 -4.69
CA GLY A 42 21.09 5.02 -5.70
C GLY A 42 20.81 6.49 -5.42
N MET A 43 20.35 6.83 -4.21
CA MET A 43 20.22 8.23 -3.78
C MET A 43 21.61 8.89 -3.68
N SER A 44 21.67 10.16 -4.08
CA SER A 44 22.87 10.98 -4.03
C SER A 44 22.73 12.08 -3.00
N ARG A 45 23.81 12.80 -2.70
CA ARG A 45 23.74 13.97 -1.80
C ARG A 45 22.82 15.07 -2.31
N ASP A 46 22.74 15.23 -3.63
CA ASP A 46 21.92 16.28 -4.27
C ASP A 46 20.46 15.81 -4.49
N VAL A 47 20.24 14.49 -4.56
CA VAL A 47 18.91 13.87 -4.65
C VAL A 47 18.75 12.91 -3.49
N SER A 48 18.47 13.48 -2.32
CA SER A 48 18.25 12.74 -1.06
C SER A 48 16.85 12.12 -0.97
N TRP A 49 15.91 12.52 -1.84
CA TRP A 49 14.55 11.98 -1.90
C TRP A 49 14.37 11.18 -3.18
N GLY A 50 14.64 9.88 -3.06
CA GLY A 50 14.54 8.92 -4.16
C GLY A 50 13.17 8.29 -4.29
N PHE A 51 13.17 7.00 -4.63
CA PHE A 51 11.96 6.26 -4.93
C PHE A 51 10.96 6.18 -3.76
N TYR A 52 11.45 6.14 -2.51
CA TYR A 52 10.57 6.03 -1.34
C TYR A 52 9.69 7.25 -1.12
N ILE A 53 10.26 8.45 -1.11
CA ILE A 53 9.48 9.69 -0.94
C ILE A 53 8.57 9.96 -2.16
N ALA A 54 9.02 9.63 -3.37
CA ALA A 54 8.18 9.69 -4.56
C ALA A 54 6.94 8.78 -4.45
N GLN A 55 7.10 7.54 -4.00
CA GLN A 55 5.97 6.61 -3.81
C GLN A 55 5.08 7.01 -2.63
N PHE A 56 5.65 7.51 -1.55
CA PHE A 56 4.90 8.04 -0.42
C PHE A 56 3.92 9.13 -0.88
N THR A 57 4.41 10.16 -1.58
CA THR A 57 3.55 11.27 -2.04
C THR A 57 2.45 10.79 -3.00
N PHE A 58 2.76 9.83 -3.87
CA PHE A 58 1.76 9.21 -4.75
C PHE A 58 0.66 8.49 -3.96
N LEU A 59 1.04 7.65 -2.98
CA LEU A 59 0.08 6.87 -2.20
C LEU A 59 -0.76 7.73 -1.25
N VAL A 60 -0.24 8.86 -0.76
CA VAL A 60 -1.04 9.85 -0.05
C VAL A 60 -2.17 10.37 -0.96
N GLY A 61 -1.87 10.65 -2.23
CA GLY A 61 -2.87 11.03 -3.22
C GLY A 61 -3.93 9.93 -3.45
N VAL A 62 -3.49 8.67 -3.56
CA VAL A 62 -4.41 7.53 -3.69
C VAL A 62 -5.32 7.38 -2.46
N ALA A 63 -4.77 7.53 -1.26
CA ALA A 63 -5.53 7.48 -0.01
C ALA A 63 -6.59 8.59 0.06
N ALA A 64 -6.21 9.82 -0.30
CA ALA A 64 -7.13 10.95 -0.37
C ALA A 64 -8.27 10.70 -1.38
N GLY A 65 -7.94 10.10 -2.54
CA GLY A 65 -8.93 9.68 -3.52
C GLY A 65 -9.92 8.64 -2.98
N GLY A 66 -9.45 7.67 -2.20
CA GLY A 66 -10.29 6.68 -1.54
C GLY A 66 -11.30 7.30 -0.57
N VAL A 67 -10.87 8.26 0.25
CA VAL A 67 -11.74 8.99 1.20
C VAL A 67 -12.71 9.91 0.46
N MET A 68 -12.30 10.50 -0.66
CA MET A 68 -13.17 11.37 -1.47
C MET A 68 -14.37 10.60 -2.04
N LEU A 69 -14.19 9.34 -2.46
CA LEU A 69 -15.27 8.45 -2.90
C LEU A 69 -16.28 8.10 -1.79
N VAL A 70 -15.83 8.15 -0.55
CA VAL A 70 -16.59 7.79 0.65
C VAL A 70 -17.44 8.97 1.15
N LEU A 71 -17.02 10.20 0.85
CA LEU A 71 -17.62 11.45 1.32
C LEU A 71 -19.12 11.64 0.98
N PRO A 72 -19.63 11.33 -0.24
CA PRO A 72 -21.03 11.52 -0.59
C PRO A 72 -21.99 10.64 0.22
N TYR A 73 -21.53 9.45 0.62
CA TYR A 73 -22.33 8.54 1.43
C TYR A 73 -22.51 9.07 2.85
N TYR A 74 -21.43 9.54 3.51
CA TYR A 74 -21.48 10.01 4.89
C TYR A 74 -22.06 11.42 5.04
N LEU A 75 -21.71 12.37 4.15
CA LEU A 75 -22.16 13.77 4.28
C LEU A 75 -23.51 14.03 3.60
N HIS A 76 -23.74 13.45 2.43
CA HIS A 76 -24.94 13.73 1.63
C HIS A 76 -25.99 12.60 1.71
N ASN A 77 -25.77 11.58 2.55
CA ASN A 77 -26.65 10.42 2.72
C ASN A 77 -27.01 9.72 1.39
N TYR A 78 -26.11 9.78 0.41
CA TYR A 78 -26.39 9.24 -0.92
C TYR A 78 -26.16 7.72 -0.93
N LYS A 79 -27.19 6.97 -0.52
CA LYS A 79 -27.15 5.51 -0.26
C LYS A 79 -26.69 4.65 -1.45
N VAL A 80 -26.75 5.18 -2.67
CA VAL A 80 -26.26 4.51 -3.89
C VAL A 80 -24.76 4.19 -3.80
N PHE A 81 -23.99 5.04 -3.10
CA PHE A 81 -22.54 4.84 -2.97
C PHE A 81 -22.13 3.82 -1.91
N GLY A 82 -23.04 3.32 -1.07
CA GLY A 82 -22.68 2.49 0.09
C GLY A 82 -21.83 1.24 -0.22
N LYS A 83 -22.01 0.62 -1.40
CA LYS A 83 -21.18 -0.52 -1.83
C LYS A 83 -19.76 -0.10 -2.27
N ILE A 84 -19.64 1.09 -2.87
CA ILE A 84 -18.36 1.66 -3.34
C ILE A 84 -17.58 2.23 -2.15
N THR A 85 -18.27 2.77 -1.15
CA THR A 85 -17.70 3.28 0.10
C THR A 85 -16.78 2.25 0.77
N ILE A 86 -17.25 0.99 0.89
CA ILE A 86 -16.46 -0.09 1.51
C ILE A 86 -15.15 -0.34 0.74
N LEU A 87 -15.20 -0.35 -0.59
CA LEU A 87 -14.00 -0.51 -1.42
C LEU A 87 -13.03 0.68 -1.28
N GLY A 88 -13.57 1.90 -1.20
CA GLY A 88 -12.80 3.13 -0.97
C GLY A 88 -12.10 3.14 0.38
N GLU A 89 -12.78 2.68 1.43
CA GLU A 89 -12.21 2.58 2.79
C GLU A 89 -11.07 1.55 2.84
N PHE A 90 -11.25 0.35 2.29
CA PHE A 90 -10.17 -0.65 2.24
C PHE A 90 -8.95 -0.17 1.44
N LEU A 91 -9.18 0.52 0.33
CA LEU A 91 -8.11 1.15 -0.45
C LEU A 91 -7.38 2.23 0.36
N ALA A 92 -8.11 3.12 1.03
CA ALA A 92 -7.53 4.20 1.81
C ALA A 92 -6.66 3.65 2.96
N ILE A 93 -7.15 2.66 3.70
CA ILE A 93 -6.42 2.04 4.81
C ILE A 93 -5.12 1.38 4.32
N SER A 94 -5.20 0.58 3.23
CA SER A 94 -4.02 -0.07 2.66
C SER A 94 -3.00 0.94 2.13
N ALA A 95 -3.44 2.00 1.44
CA ALA A 95 -2.56 3.06 0.94
C ALA A 95 -1.85 3.81 2.08
N VAL A 96 -2.58 4.20 3.14
CA VAL A 96 -1.98 4.88 4.31
C VAL A 96 -0.99 3.98 5.04
N SER A 97 -1.29 2.69 5.18
CA SER A 97 -0.34 1.73 5.78
C SER A 97 0.96 1.65 4.98
N MET A 98 0.87 1.67 3.65
CA MET A 98 2.04 1.69 2.77
C MET A 98 2.81 3.02 2.88
N CYS A 99 2.12 4.15 3.00
CA CYS A 99 2.76 5.45 3.23
C CYS A 99 3.65 5.44 4.49
N LEU A 100 3.12 4.90 5.60
CA LEU A 100 3.88 4.77 6.84
C LEU A 100 5.10 3.86 6.67
N MET A 101 4.93 2.73 5.98
CA MET A 101 6.04 1.81 5.68
C MET A 101 7.14 2.49 4.86
N PHE A 102 6.80 3.28 3.84
CA PHE A 102 7.79 3.97 3.02
C PHE A 102 8.59 5.02 3.80
N ILE A 103 7.94 5.76 4.71
CA ILE A 103 8.66 6.69 5.60
C ILE A 103 9.62 5.94 6.52
N ILE A 104 9.16 4.84 7.14
CA ILE A 104 10.00 4.06 8.07
C ILE A 104 11.21 3.45 7.37
N VAL A 105 11.07 3.04 6.11
CA VAL A 105 12.16 2.44 5.33
C VAL A 105 13.16 3.48 4.81
N ASP A 106 12.71 4.72 4.63
CA ASP A 106 13.55 5.84 4.18
C ASP A 106 14.39 6.46 5.31
N LEU A 107 13.98 6.26 6.58
CA LEU A 107 14.72 6.66 7.78
C LEU A 107 15.89 5.72 8.07
#